data_AF-A0A853DD46-F1
#
_entry.id   AF-A0A853DD46-F1
#
_cell.length_a   1.000
_cell.length_b   1.000
_cell.length_c   1.000
_cell.angle_alpha   90.00
_cell.angle_beta   90.00
_cell.angle_gamma   90.00
#
_symmetry.space_group_name_H-M   'P 1'
#
loop_
_entity.id
_entity.type
_entity.pdbx_description
1 polymer ?
#
loop_
_entity_poly.entity_id
_entity_poly.type
_entity_poly.pdbx_seq_one_letter_code
_entity_poly.pdbx_strand_id
1 'polypeptide(L)'
;MSHDLRADVLRDALAATVWREVAVHDEVGSTNDLLLADPRPWRVVTADHQSSGRGRLDRSWEAPPGTSIALSCTLPLPADQARWGWVPLLVGVAVRRAVAELTGVQLALKWPNDLLALTSEDAEWRKVAGILCTVAGGEAPVVVVGIGLNVHQSADQLPTDVSTSLRECGADVAREDLIECILRELLLIQRQWATSATDDDYRAACITVGQRVRLQTGAERHLTGDAVGVDAAGRLLITAQGQTTAYAAGDVVHVRPTDDAPSSEPEPPAVLSPAGELDPAEFVDAIEARLMGHPRSMRRSEISRASGISQDQTATMWRSLGFARARDDEVFFGEADLEALRRFDGLVQDGLLDRTTGLALARAVGRSTDRMAMWSLQLIADMVSGDRGGVDSDVAQRTAALTVELAERMSPLVDYVWRRNLSVAISRMIADSEPESHIGIVRTVGFADLVNFTQLVRRLSERELAQLVLRFESLASDIVGAHGGAIVKTVGDEVLFTHTAVEGAVDIAFDLRAAAEADDLVPTMRVGMARGRVLARLGDVYGTTVNRASRLTGAAKPGKIMVDQEVMDGLPDGAAVRVRRRKRVDLAGIGATDAFVIERPSQ
;
A
#
# COMPACT_ATOMS: atom_id res chain seq x y z
N MET A 1 27.49 30.25 -4.49
CA MET A 1 28.49 29.54 -5.32
C MET A 1 27.96 29.55 -6.74
N SER A 2 28.80 29.56 -7.77
CA SER A 2 28.26 29.36 -9.14
C SER A 2 27.57 28.00 -9.15
N HIS A 3 26.32 27.97 -9.58
CA HIS A 3 25.53 26.75 -9.69
C HIS A 3 25.71 26.10 -11.06
N ASP A 4 26.63 26.60 -11.91
CA ASP A 4 26.79 26.21 -13.32
C ASP A 4 27.02 24.70 -13.48
N LEU A 5 26.44 24.13 -14.52
CA LEU A 5 26.50 22.69 -14.78
C LEU A 5 27.91 22.27 -15.20
N ARG A 6 28.57 21.39 -14.42
CA ARG A 6 29.95 20.96 -14.71
C ARG A 6 29.99 19.79 -15.68
N ALA A 7 30.35 20.09 -16.93
CA ALA A 7 30.35 19.13 -18.03
C ALA A 7 31.37 17.98 -17.86
N ASP A 8 32.52 18.25 -17.25
CA ASP A 8 33.55 17.26 -16.94
C ASP A 8 33.06 16.24 -15.91
N VAL A 9 32.48 16.73 -14.80
CA VAL A 9 31.90 15.89 -13.73
C VAL A 9 30.85 14.93 -14.29
N LEU A 10 29.92 15.45 -15.09
CA LEU A 10 28.85 14.62 -15.65
C LEU A 10 29.36 13.60 -16.70
N ARG A 11 30.35 13.98 -17.52
CA ARG A 11 30.96 13.03 -18.48
C ARG A 11 31.69 11.91 -17.76
N ASP A 12 32.43 12.22 -16.70
CA ASP A 12 33.17 11.23 -15.92
C ASP A 12 32.21 10.26 -15.21
N ALA A 13 31.14 10.77 -14.59
CA ALA A 13 30.10 9.96 -13.96
C ALA A 13 29.42 8.98 -14.94
N LEU A 14 29.15 9.43 -16.16
CA LEU A 14 28.42 8.63 -17.16
C LEU A 14 29.32 7.75 -18.04
N ALA A 15 30.65 7.90 -17.98
CA ALA A 15 31.61 7.25 -18.89
C ALA A 15 31.50 5.72 -18.94
N ALA A 16 31.20 5.09 -17.80
CA ALA A 16 31.07 3.63 -17.68
C ALA A 16 29.64 3.10 -17.91
N THR A 17 28.70 3.97 -18.31
CA THR A 17 27.28 3.63 -18.47
C THR A 17 26.87 3.56 -19.93
N VAL A 18 25.63 3.15 -20.20
CA VAL A 18 25.03 3.26 -21.55
C VAL A 18 24.89 4.72 -22.00
N TRP A 19 24.91 5.67 -21.07
CA TRP A 19 24.72 7.11 -21.28
C TRP A 19 26.00 7.89 -21.58
N ARG A 20 27.09 7.19 -21.92
CA ARG A 20 28.39 7.80 -22.22
C ARG A 20 28.38 8.84 -23.37
N GLU A 21 27.39 8.78 -24.26
CA GLU A 21 27.18 9.80 -25.31
C GLU A 21 26.35 10.96 -24.75
N VAL A 22 26.98 11.76 -23.86
CA VAL A 22 26.37 12.95 -23.25
C VAL A 22 26.93 14.24 -23.85
N ALA A 23 26.04 15.10 -24.34
CA ALA A 23 26.36 16.46 -24.76
C ALA A 23 25.85 17.45 -23.71
N VAL A 24 26.78 18.26 -23.19
CA VAL A 24 26.51 19.31 -22.20
C VAL A 24 26.76 20.65 -22.88
N HIS A 25 25.75 21.52 -22.87
CA HIS A 25 25.78 22.82 -23.51
C HIS A 25 25.55 23.93 -22.48
N ASP A 26 26.13 25.11 -22.72
CA ASP A 26 25.82 26.29 -21.90
C ASP A 26 24.39 26.78 -22.21
N GLU A 27 24.04 26.88 -23.50
CA GLU A 27 22.70 27.27 -23.94
C GLU A 27 22.26 26.50 -25.19
N VAL A 28 20.99 26.12 -25.23
CA VAL A 28 20.32 25.57 -26.43
C VAL A 28 18.91 26.12 -26.55
N GLY A 29 18.32 26.07 -27.75
CA GLY A 29 16.89 26.35 -27.92
C GLY A 29 16.04 25.30 -27.22
N SER A 30 16.15 24.03 -27.63
CA SER A 30 15.52 22.90 -26.92
C SER A 30 16.40 21.64 -26.99
N THR A 31 16.62 21.01 -25.84
CA THR A 31 17.32 19.73 -25.72
C THR A 31 16.59 18.60 -26.46
N ASN A 32 15.25 18.63 -26.50
CA ASN A 32 14.44 17.68 -27.26
C ASN A 32 14.71 17.81 -28.77
N ASP A 33 14.84 19.02 -29.30
CA ASP A 33 15.02 19.29 -30.73
C ASP A 33 16.34 18.73 -31.25
N LEU A 34 17.40 18.87 -30.44
CA LEU A 34 18.71 18.33 -30.75
C LEU A 34 18.70 16.80 -30.85
N LEU A 35 17.93 16.13 -29.99
CA LEU A 35 17.78 14.67 -30.05
C LEU A 35 16.80 14.21 -31.13
N LEU A 36 15.77 15.00 -31.45
CA LEU A 36 14.84 14.71 -32.55
C LEU A 36 15.52 14.81 -33.92
N ALA A 37 16.54 15.66 -34.07
CA ALA A 37 17.33 15.78 -35.29
C ALA A 37 18.22 14.55 -35.56
N ASP A 38 18.60 13.80 -34.52
CA ASP A 38 19.38 12.57 -34.62
C ASP A 38 18.89 11.52 -33.58
N PRO A 39 17.74 10.86 -33.85
CA PRO A 39 17.02 10.02 -32.90
C PRO A 39 17.60 8.59 -32.82
N ARG A 40 18.88 8.49 -32.46
CA ARG A 40 19.55 7.22 -32.12
C ARG A 40 19.41 6.96 -30.61
N PRO A 41 19.27 5.70 -30.15
CA PRO A 41 19.09 5.39 -28.73
C PRO A 41 20.37 5.68 -27.90
N TRP A 42 20.18 5.85 -26.59
CA TRP A 42 21.23 5.99 -25.57
C TRP A 42 22.06 7.28 -25.64
N ARG A 43 21.47 8.35 -26.18
CA ARG A 43 22.08 9.68 -26.21
C ARG A 43 21.48 10.55 -25.12
N VAL A 44 22.29 11.46 -24.58
CA VAL A 44 21.88 12.44 -23.59
C VAL A 44 22.28 13.84 -24.06
N VAL A 45 21.37 14.79 -23.93
CA VAL A 45 21.63 16.22 -24.14
C VAL A 45 21.12 16.95 -22.91
N THR A 46 21.98 17.74 -22.28
CA THR A 46 21.58 18.64 -21.19
C THR A 46 22.16 20.03 -21.44
N ALA A 47 21.48 21.04 -20.93
CA ALA A 47 21.95 22.42 -21.03
C ALA A 47 21.82 23.17 -19.72
N ASP A 48 22.73 24.13 -19.48
CA ASP A 48 22.64 25.03 -18.33
C ASP A 48 21.44 25.99 -18.46
N HIS A 49 21.17 26.44 -19.69
CA HIS A 49 20.04 27.27 -20.05
C HIS A 49 19.34 26.76 -21.32
N GLN A 50 18.00 26.82 -21.32
CA GLN A 50 17.18 26.44 -22.47
C GLN A 50 16.25 27.61 -22.84
N SER A 51 16.50 28.25 -23.98
CA SER A 51 15.84 29.51 -24.37
C SER A 51 14.52 29.35 -25.12
N SER A 52 14.20 28.17 -25.63
CA SER A 52 12.93 27.86 -26.30
C SER A 52 12.39 26.47 -25.92
N GLY A 53 12.37 26.19 -24.62
CA GLY A 53 11.91 24.91 -24.08
C GLY A 53 10.45 24.60 -24.46
N ARG A 54 10.18 23.34 -24.80
CA ARG A 54 8.86 22.88 -25.23
C ARG A 54 8.12 22.16 -24.10
N GLY A 55 6.88 22.56 -23.88
CA GLY A 55 5.89 21.86 -23.07
C GLY A 55 4.88 21.12 -23.95
N ARG A 56 3.91 20.44 -23.31
CA ARG A 56 2.77 19.85 -24.02
C ARG A 56 1.80 20.93 -24.49
N LEU A 57 1.07 20.64 -25.58
CA LEU A 57 0.03 21.52 -26.15
C LEU A 57 0.57 22.93 -26.48
N ASP A 58 1.74 22.99 -27.13
CA ASP A 58 2.41 24.22 -27.58
C ASP A 58 2.76 25.25 -26.48
N ARG A 59 2.80 24.82 -25.20
CA ARG A 59 3.29 25.65 -24.10
C ARG A 59 4.81 25.75 -24.11
N SER A 60 5.37 26.86 -23.63
CA SER A 60 6.81 27.00 -23.38
C SER A 60 7.20 26.54 -21.98
N TRP A 61 8.46 26.15 -21.84
CA TRP A 61 9.11 25.90 -20.56
C TRP A 61 10.37 26.77 -20.47
N GLU A 62 10.40 27.70 -19.52
CA GLU A 62 11.48 28.67 -19.34
C GLU A 62 11.93 28.69 -17.88
N ALA A 63 13.23 28.89 -17.67
CA ALA A 63 13.83 29.03 -16.35
C ALA A 63 15.11 29.87 -16.47
N PRO A 64 15.48 30.65 -15.44
CA PRO A 64 16.75 31.38 -15.45
C PRO A 64 17.97 30.46 -15.60
N PRO A 65 19.06 30.92 -16.24
CA PRO A 65 20.31 30.17 -16.35
C PRO A 65 20.80 29.65 -14.99
N GLY A 66 21.36 28.43 -14.96
CA GLY A 66 21.92 27.83 -13.76
C GLY A 66 20.92 27.33 -12.71
N THR A 67 19.61 27.54 -12.89
CA THR A 67 18.61 27.26 -11.83
C THR A 67 17.86 25.94 -11.98
N SER A 68 17.72 25.43 -13.20
CA SER A 68 16.91 24.24 -13.51
C SER A 68 17.75 23.18 -14.21
N ILE A 69 17.19 21.97 -14.32
CA ILE A 69 17.69 20.93 -15.21
C ILE A 69 16.83 20.92 -16.47
N ALA A 70 17.46 21.16 -17.62
CA ALA A 70 16.90 20.87 -18.93
C ALA A 70 17.65 19.64 -19.50
N LEU A 71 17.04 18.46 -19.34
CA LEU A 71 17.63 17.18 -19.71
C LEU A 71 16.77 16.52 -20.79
N SER A 72 17.39 16.03 -21.85
CA SER A 72 16.76 15.12 -22.80
C SER A 72 17.59 13.86 -22.99
N CYS A 73 16.95 12.72 -23.16
CA CYS A 73 17.62 11.47 -23.52
C CYS A 73 16.81 10.62 -24.51
N THR A 74 17.48 9.74 -25.25
CA THR A 74 16.83 8.83 -26.19
C THR A 74 16.85 7.40 -25.66
N LEU A 75 15.69 6.74 -25.69
CA LEU A 75 15.50 5.37 -25.21
C LEU A 75 14.79 4.52 -26.27
N PRO A 76 15.15 3.23 -26.44
CA PRO A 76 14.38 2.31 -27.29
C PRO A 76 12.96 2.13 -26.75
N LEU A 77 11.93 2.32 -27.59
CA LEU A 77 10.55 2.07 -27.22
C LEU A 77 10.27 0.56 -27.04
N PRO A 78 9.27 0.19 -26.22
CA PRO A 78 8.84 -1.20 -26.17
C PRO A 78 8.24 -1.61 -27.52
N ALA A 79 8.49 -2.87 -27.91
CA ALA A 79 8.01 -3.42 -29.18
C ALA A 79 6.47 -3.40 -29.28
N ASP A 80 5.79 -3.60 -28.15
CA ASP A 80 4.34 -3.48 -28.06
C ASP A 80 3.92 -2.01 -27.98
N GLN A 81 3.27 -1.52 -29.04
CA GLN A 81 2.74 -0.16 -29.13
C GLN A 81 1.65 0.13 -28.09
N ALA A 82 0.95 -0.89 -27.58
CA ALA A 82 -0.04 -0.71 -26.53
C ALA A 82 0.57 -0.17 -25.22
N ARG A 83 1.89 -0.34 -25.02
CA ARG A 83 2.64 0.17 -23.87
C ARG A 83 3.14 1.60 -24.04
N TRP A 84 3.03 2.20 -25.22
CA TRP A 84 3.58 3.53 -25.47
C TRP A 84 2.93 4.62 -24.59
N GLY A 85 1.64 4.47 -24.25
CA GLY A 85 0.95 5.38 -23.34
C GLY A 85 1.51 5.40 -21.92
N TRP A 86 2.20 4.33 -21.49
CA TRP A 86 2.84 4.24 -20.17
C TRP A 86 4.20 4.91 -20.10
N VAL A 87 4.87 5.13 -21.23
CA VAL A 87 6.23 5.68 -21.28
C VAL A 87 6.36 7.00 -20.51
N PRO A 88 5.55 8.05 -20.75
CA PRO A 88 5.65 9.29 -19.96
C PRO A 88 5.33 9.11 -18.48
N LEU A 89 4.44 8.17 -18.14
CA LEU A 89 4.04 7.88 -16.76
C LEU A 89 5.22 7.25 -15.99
N LEU A 90 5.87 6.27 -16.60
CA LEU A 90 6.99 5.54 -16.03
C LEU A 90 8.26 6.39 -15.97
N VAL A 91 8.47 7.30 -16.93
CA VAL A 91 9.48 8.37 -16.80
C VAL A 91 9.21 9.20 -15.54
N GLY A 92 7.95 9.55 -15.27
CA GLY A 92 7.55 10.22 -14.03
C GLY A 92 7.96 9.44 -12.77
N VAL A 93 7.76 8.12 -12.77
CA VAL A 93 8.22 7.25 -11.67
C VAL A 93 9.73 7.31 -11.51
N ALA A 94 10.50 7.24 -12.61
CA ALA A 94 11.96 7.30 -12.56
C ALA A 94 12.45 8.64 -11.95
N VAL A 95 11.91 9.77 -12.42
CA VAL A 95 12.28 11.09 -11.90
C VAL A 95 11.89 11.21 -10.42
N ARG A 96 10.69 10.74 -10.04
CA ARG A 96 10.25 10.73 -8.64
C ARG A 96 11.22 9.95 -7.75
N ARG A 97 11.64 8.75 -8.16
CA ARG A 97 12.57 7.92 -7.38
C ARG A 97 13.92 8.61 -7.22
N ALA A 98 14.46 9.16 -8.29
CA ALA A 98 15.75 9.86 -8.27
C ALA A 98 15.74 11.07 -7.34
N VAL A 99 14.70 11.90 -7.41
CA VAL A 99 14.57 13.08 -6.54
C VAL A 99 14.34 12.65 -5.08
N ALA A 100 13.48 11.66 -4.83
CA ALA A 100 13.22 11.17 -3.48
C ALA A 100 14.49 10.63 -2.80
N GLU A 101 15.33 9.89 -3.54
CA GLU A 101 16.58 9.32 -3.03
C GLU A 101 17.57 10.39 -2.56
N LEU A 102 17.68 11.50 -3.30
CA LEU A 102 18.68 12.53 -3.01
C LEU A 102 18.19 13.64 -2.08
N THR A 103 16.87 13.84 -1.94
CA THR A 103 16.33 15.03 -1.27
C THR A 103 15.38 14.73 -0.11
N GLY A 104 14.78 13.55 -0.04
CA GLY A 104 13.75 13.23 0.95
C GLY A 104 12.45 14.04 0.80
N VAL A 105 12.32 14.89 -0.22
CA VAL A 105 11.11 15.69 -0.50
C VAL A 105 9.93 14.76 -0.77
N GLN A 106 8.76 15.11 -0.24
CA GLN A 106 7.53 14.38 -0.54
C GLN A 106 7.06 14.69 -1.96
N LEU A 107 6.92 13.64 -2.77
CA LEU A 107 6.66 13.74 -4.20
C LEU A 107 5.45 12.91 -4.62
N ALA A 108 4.62 13.51 -5.47
CA ALA A 108 3.46 12.91 -6.10
C ALA A 108 3.52 13.07 -7.62
N LEU A 109 2.77 12.24 -8.33
CA LEU A 109 2.61 12.34 -9.78
C LEU A 109 1.22 12.88 -10.10
N LYS A 110 1.14 13.73 -11.13
CA LYS A 110 -0.13 14.16 -11.71
C LYS A 110 -0.16 13.75 -13.18
N TRP A 111 -1.21 13.04 -13.56
CA TRP A 111 -1.35 12.54 -14.92
C TRP A 111 -1.46 13.70 -15.92
N PRO A 112 -0.81 13.62 -17.11
CA PRO A 112 0.02 12.50 -17.56
C PRO A 112 1.52 12.67 -17.30
N ASN A 113 2.02 13.84 -16.88
CA ASN A 113 3.43 14.17 -17.07
C ASN A 113 4.02 15.19 -16.08
N ASP A 114 3.32 15.46 -14.98
CA ASP A 114 3.78 16.42 -13.98
C ASP A 114 4.28 15.68 -12.73
N LEU A 115 5.47 16.06 -12.25
CA LEU A 115 5.93 15.73 -10.91
C LEU A 115 5.55 16.88 -9.99
N LEU A 116 4.93 16.56 -8.87
CA LEU A 116 4.52 17.51 -7.84
C LEU A 116 5.36 17.29 -6.58
N ALA A 117 5.72 18.39 -5.92
CA ALA A 117 6.33 18.37 -4.60
C ALA A 117 5.38 19.03 -3.60
N LEU A 118 5.36 18.49 -2.38
CA LEU A 118 4.63 19.09 -1.27
C LEU A 118 5.44 20.27 -0.73
N THR A 119 4.88 21.47 -0.77
CA THR A 119 5.53 22.68 -0.28
C THR A 119 5.57 22.72 1.23
N SER A 120 6.69 23.17 1.80
CA SER A 120 6.87 23.23 3.26
C SER A 120 6.09 24.37 3.93
N GLU A 121 5.73 25.42 3.20
CA GLU A 121 5.06 26.60 3.75
C GLU A 121 3.57 26.36 4.04
N ASP A 122 2.87 25.68 3.13
CA ASP A 122 1.41 25.55 3.14
C ASP A 122 0.91 24.12 2.86
N ALA A 123 1.82 23.14 2.77
CA ALA A 123 1.50 21.74 2.52
C ALA A 123 0.62 21.54 1.26
N GLU A 124 0.85 22.35 0.22
CA GLU A 124 0.17 22.22 -1.07
C GLU A 124 1.04 21.46 -2.08
N TRP A 125 0.39 20.69 -2.96
CA TRP A 125 1.08 20.03 -4.07
C TRP A 125 1.29 21.00 -5.22
N ARG A 126 2.55 21.38 -5.48
CA ARG A 126 2.94 22.26 -6.60
C ARG A 126 3.84 21.57 -7.59
N LYS A 127 3.79 22.00 -8.86
CA LYS A 127 4.56 21.38 -9.94
C LYS A 127 6.05 21.69 -9.81
N VAL A 128 6.87 20.66 -9.69
CA VAL A 128 8.34 20.78 -9.62
C VAL A 128 9.02 20.31 -10.90
N ALA A 129 8.41 19.40 -11.66
CA ALA A 129 8.95 18.96 -12.95
C ALA A 129 7.87 18.72 -14.00
N GLY A 130 8.25 18.90 -15.26
CA GLY A 130 7.45 18.54 -16.43
C GLY A 130 8.20 17.56 -17.33
N ILE A 131 7.47 16.56 -17.83
CA ILE A 131 8.01 15.54 -18.72
C ILE A 131 7.37 15.67 -20.12
N LEU A 132 8.18 15.56 -21.16
CA LEU A 132 7.74 15.58 -22.54
C LEU A 132 8.36 14.41 -23.31
N CYS A 133 7.55 13.44 -23.69
CA CYS A 133 7.97 12.30 -24.48
C CYS A 133 7.51 12.47 -25.93
N THR A 134 8.44 12.41 -26.88
CA THR A 134 8.16 12.45 -28.31
C THR A 134 8.72 11.20 -28.98
N VAL A 135 7.87 10.46 -29.70
CA VAL A 135 8.31 9.30 -30.49
C VAL A 135 9.01 9.79 -31.76
N ALA A 136 10.15 9.19 -32.08
CA ALA A 136 10.94 9.50 -33.27
C ALA A 136 11.62 8.24 -33.83
N GLY A 137 12.19 8.34 -35.03
CA GLY A 137 12.80 7.22 -35.73
C GLY A 137 11.79 6.44 -36.60
N GLY A 138 12.33 5.75 -37.61
CA GLY A 138 11.56 4.95 -38.58
C GLY A 138 11.35 3.51 -38.10
N GLU A 139 12.02 2.57 -38.75
CA GLU A 139 11.85 1.12 -38.48
C GLU A 139 12.24 0.70 -37.05
N ALA A 140 13.13 1.45 -36.38
CA ALA A 140 13.51 1.26 -34.99
C ALA A 140 13.12 2.51 -34.17
N PRO A 141 11.86 2.61 -33.71
CA PRO A 141 11.38 3.81 -33.04
C PRO A 141 12.02 3.96 -31.65
N VAL A 142 12.40 5.20 -31.33
CA VAL A 142 12.88 5.62 -30.02
C VAL A 142 11.92 6.65 -29.43
N VAL A 143 11.99 6.83 -28.13
CA VAL A 143 11.38 7.97 -27.45
C VAL A 143 12.47 8.97 -27.08
N VAL A 144 12.26 10.23 -27.46
CA VAL A 144 12.98 11.38 -26.91
C VAL A 144 12.25 11.81 -25.66
N VAL A 145 12.89 11.61 -24.50
CA VAL A 145 12.37 11.96 -23.18
C VAL A 145 13.00 13.28 -22.74
N GLY A 146 12.22 14.35 -22.73
CA GLY A 146 12.59 15.65 -22.17
C GLY A 146 12.07 15.81 -20.75
N ILE A 147 12.93 16.30 -19.86
CA ILE A 147 12.67 16.54 -18.44
C ILE A 147 13.11 17.97 -18.12
N GLY A 148 12.14 18.80 -17.74
CA GLY A 148 12.38 20.10 -17.12
C GLY A 148 12.13 19.98 -15.62
N LEU A 149 13.16 20.13 -14.79
CA LEU A 149 13.07 20.02 -13.33
C LEU A 149 13.56 21.31 -12.66
N ASN A 150 12.70 21.88 -11.81
CA ASN A 150 13.01 23.07 -11.04
C ASN A 150 13.84 22.70 -9.81
N VAL A 151 15.08 23.17 -9.73
CA VAL A 151 16.03 22.80 -8.68
C VAL A 151 16.28 23.97 -7.75
N HIS A 152 16.93 25.03 -8.24
CA HIS A 152 17.42 26.15 -7.44
C HIS A 152 16.62 27.44 -7.59
N GLN A 153 15.57 27.48 -8.42
CA GLN A 153 14.73 28.68 -8.58
C GLN A 153 14.19 29.15 -7.22
N SER A 154 14.23 30.46 -6.97
CA SER A 154 13.45 31.10 -5.90
C SER A 154 11.99 31.27 -6.30
N ALA A 155 11.12 31.53 -5.31
CA ALA A 155 9.70 31.80 -5.53
C ALA A 155 9.39 32.83 -6.64
N ASP A 156 10.17 33.91 -6.74
CA ASP A 156 10.01 34.98 -7.74
C ASP A 156 10.48 34.60 -9.17
N GLN A 157 11.22 33.49 -9.29
CA GLN A 157 11.75 32.98 -10.55
C GLN A 157 10.87 31.87 -11.16
N LEU A 158 9.83 31.42 -10.45
CA LEU A 158 8.95 30.35 -10.91
C LEU A 158 7.93 30.89 -11.93
N PRO A 159 7.58 30.09 -12.95
CA PRO A 159 6.76 30.56 -14.06
C PRO A 159 5.28 30.78 -13.68
N THR A 160 4.82 30.14 -12.60
CA THR A 160 3.42 30.21 -12.13
C THR A 160 3.35 30.05 -10.62
N ASP A 161 2.29 30.56 -10.00
CA ASP A 161 1.91 30.36 -8.59
C ASP A 161 1.66 28.87 -8.20
N VAL A 162 1.32 28.04 -9.18
CA VAL A 162 1.16 26.58 -9.00
C VAL A 162 2.43 25.76 -9.22
N SER A 163 3.59 26.42 -9.42
CA SER A 163 4.89 25.78 -9.57
C SER A 163 5.71 25.89 -8.28
N THR A 164 6.70 25.01 -8.10
CA THR A 164 7.68 25.05 -7.01
C THR A 164 9.06 24.60 -7.51
N SER A 165 10.08 24.66 -6.66
CA SER A 165 11.42 24.12 -6.89
C SER A 165 11.84 23.24 -5.72
N LEU A 166 12.85 22.38 -5.92
CA LEU A 166 13.41 21.59 -4.83
C LEU A 166 13.96 22.47 -3.70
N ARG A 167 14.55 23.62 -4.05
CA ARG A 167 14.99 24.63 -3.08
C ARG A 167 13.87 25.18 -2.21
N GLU A 168 12.73 25.54 -2.81
CA GLU A 168 11.56 26.02 -2.05
C GLU A 168 10.93 24.91 -1.18
N CYS A 169 11.20 23.64 -1.50
CA CYS A 169 10.83 22.49 -0.67
C CYS A 169 11.88 22.14 0.39
N GLY A 170 12.92 22.96 0.56
CA GLY A 170 13.97 22.79 1.57
C GLY A 170 15.11 21.85 1.17
N ALA A 171 15.19 21.45 -0.09
CA ALA A 171 16.29 20.59 -0.58
C ALA A 171 17.44 21.41 -1.18
N ASP A 172 18.67 21.00 -0.87
CA ASP A 172 19.89 21.50 -1.48
C ASP A 172 20.64 20.31 -2.10
N VAL A 173 20.66 20.26 -3.43
CA VAL A 173 21.17 19.11 -4.19
C VAL A 173 21.83 19.60 -5.48
N ALA A 174 22.96 19.00 -5.86
CA ALA A 174 23.64 19.34 -7.10
C ALA A 174 22.86 18.83 -8.33
N ARG A 175 22.86 19.61 -9.41
CA ARG A 175 22.15 19.24 -10.64
C ARG A 175 22.76 18.03 -11.32
N GLU A 176 24.08 17.86 -11.24
CA GLU A 176 24.81 16.73 -11.79
C GLU A 176 24.38 15.41 -11.12
N ASP A 177 24.28 15.39 -9.80
CA ASP A 177 23.86 14.22 -9.02
C ASP A 177 22.42 13.81 -9.38
N LEU A 178 21.53 14.80 -9.54
CA LEU A 178 20.16 14.56 -10.02
C LEU A 178 20.13 13.99 -11.42
N ILE A 179 20.90 14.54 -12.37
CA ILE A 179 20.95 14.04 -13.75
C ILE A 179 21.46 12.60 -13.77
N GLU A 180 22.55 12.30 -13.07
CA GLU A 180 23.09 10.94 -12.97
C GLU A 180 22.04 9.97 -12.41
N CYS A 181 21.42 10.33 -11.29
CA CYS A 181 20.43 9.49 -10.61
C CYS A 181 19.18 9.28 -11.48
N ILE A 182 18.69 10.32 -12.17
CA ILE A 182 17.57 10.24 -13.12
C ILE A 182 17.90 9.27 -14.25
N LEU A 183 19.09 9.39 -14.87
CA LEU A 183 19.50 8.52 -15.97
C LEU A 183 19.67 7.05 -15.53
N ARG A 184 20.14 6.82 -14.30
CA ARG A 184 20.21 5.48 -13.69
C ARG A 184 18.80 4.90 -13.49
N GLU A 185 17.88 5.65 -12.89
CA GLU A 185 16.50 5.21 -12.67
C GLU A 185 15.74 4.99 -13.98
N LEU A 186 15.98 5.83 -15.00
CA LEU A 186 15.41 5.64 -16.34
C LEU A 186 15.85 4.33 -16.97
N LEU A 187 17.11 3.92 -16.79
CA LEU A 187 17.59 2.63 -17.28
C LEU A 187 16.90 1.46 -16.57
N LEU A 188 16.68 1.57 -15.26
CA LEU A 188 15.98 0.53 -14.48
C LEU A 188 14.51 0.40 -14.91
N ILE A 189 13.82 1.54 -15.03
CA ILE A 189 12.42 1.60 -15.48
C ILE A 189 12.29 1.12 -16.92
N GLN A 190 13.20 1.49 -17.82
CA GLN A 190 13.12 1.11 -19.24
C GLN A 190 13.15 -0.40 -19.44
N ARG A 191 13.95 -1.13 -18.65
CA ARG A 191 14.00 -2.60 -18.66
C ARG A 191 12.65 -3.25 -18.32
N GLN A 192 11.74 -2.51 -17.69
CA GLN A 192 10.47 -3.00 -17.20
C GLN A 192 9.27 -2.50 -18.03
N TRP A 193 9.47 -1.61 -19.03
CA TRP A 193 8.39 -1.02 -19.85
C TRP A 193 7.48 -2.04 -20.55
N ALA A 194 8.03 -3.18 -20.94
CA ALA A 194 7.29 -4.27 -21.57
C ALA A 194 6.37 -5.04 -20.60
N THR A 195 6.50 -4.79 -19.30
CA THR A 195 5.73 -5.44 -18.23
C THR A 195 4.87 -4.43 -17.48
N SER A 196 3.92 -4.92 -16.69
CA SER A 196 3.09 -4.08 -15.80
C SER A 196 3.66 -3.94 -14.38
N ALA A 197 4.91 -4.38 -14.14
CA ALA A 197 5.50 -4.46 -12.80
C ALA A 197 5.60 -3.10 -12.08
N THR A 198 5.72 -2.00 -12.84
CA THR A 198 5.85 -0.62 -12.33
C THR A 198 4.59 0.22 -12.52
N ASP A 199 3.53 -0.35 -13.12
CA ASP A 199 2.28 0.37 -13.33
C ASP A 199 1.63 0.73 -11.98
N ASP A 200 1.73 -0.17 -11.00
CA ASP A 200 1.18 0.05 -9.65
C ASP A 200 1.97 1.09 -8.85
N ASP A 201 3.28 1.21 -9.08
CA ASP A 201 4.10 2.29 -8.48
C ASP A 201 3.65 3.66 -8.98
N TYR A 202 3.32 3.77 -10.27
CA TYR A 202 2.73 4.98 -10.81
C TYR A 202 1.35 5.25 -10.18
N ARG A 203 0.47 4.24 -10.15
CA ARG A 203 -0.89 4.40 -9.57
C ARG A 203 -0.86 4.83 -8.12
N ALA A 204 0.04 4.27 -7.31
CA ALA A 204 0.20 4.61 -5.90
C ALA A 204 0.70 6.05 -5.69
N ALA A 205 1.54 6.56 -6.60
CA ALA A 205 2.07 7.92 -6.54
C ALA A 205 1.16 8.96 -7.23
N CYS A 206 0.18 8.54 -8.02
CA CYS A 206 -0.64 9.43 -8.84
C CYS A 206 -1.81 10.01 -8.04
N ILE A 207 -1.70 11.28 -7.64
CA ILE A 207 -2.74 11.97 -6.87
C ILE A 207 -3.90 12.47 -7.75
N THR A 208 -3.84 12.26 -9.06
CA THR A 208 -4.97 12.56 -9.96
C THR A 208 -6.12 11.58 -9.75
N VAL A 209 -5.81 10.31 -9.50
CA VAL A 209 -6.84 9.28 -9.27
C VAL A 209 -7.52 9.54 -7.92
N GLY A 210 -8.84 9.43 -7.89
CA GLY A 210 -9.68 9.77 -6.74
C GLY A 210 -10.06 11.24 -6.65
N GLN A 211 -9.56 12.11 -7.54
CA GLN A 211 -9.91 13.53 -7.56
C GLN A 211 -10.98 13.83 -8.61
N ARG A 212 -11.76 14.87 -8.35
CA ARG A 212 -12.58 15.50 -9.38
C ARG A 212 -11.70 16.38 -10.26
N VAL A 213 -11.73 16.11 -11.56
CA VAL A 213 -10.80 16.71 -12.52
C VAL A 213 -11.56 17.41 -13.64
N ARG A 214 -10.98 18.51 -14.12
CA ARG A 214 -11.32 19.12 -15.40
C ARG A 214 -10.22 18.72 -16.37
N LEU A 215 -10.56 17.85 -17.31
CA LEU A 215 -9.69 17.44 -18.39
C LEU A 215 -9.90 18.35 -19.60
N GLN A 216 -8.82 18.92 -20.11
CA GLN A 216 -8.81 19.66 -21.37
C GLN A 216 -8.18 18.79 -22.47
N THR A 217 -8.97 18.48 -23.51
CA THR A 217 -8.51 17.73 -24.69
C THR A 217 -8.53 18.66 -25.91
N GLY A 218 -7.44 19.42 -26.12
CA GLY A 218 -7.37 20.43 -27.19
C GLY A 218 -7.98 21.79 -26.81
N ALA A 219 -8.14 22.69 -27.78
CA ALA A 219 -8.46 24.11 -27.52
C ALA A 219 -9.87 24.37 -26.98
N GLU A 220 -10.88 23.53 -27.27
CA GLU A 220 -12.29 23.84 -26.98
C GLU A 220 -13.07 22.73 -26.23
N ARG A 221 -12.45 21.59 -25.92
CA ARG A 221 -13.13 20.49 -25.21
C ARG A 221 -12.66 20.39 -23.77
N HIS A 222 -13.53 20.79 -22.86
CA HIS A 222 -13.39 20.57 -21.42
C HIS A 222 -14.40 19.54 -20.95
N LEU A 223 -13.93 18.55 -20.20
CA LEU A 223 -14.78 17.59 -19.50
C LEU A 223 -14.51 17.74 -18.01
N THR A 224 -15.56 17.77 -17.20
CA THR A 224 -15.43 17.64 -15.75
C THR A 224 -16.00 16.30 -15.31
N GLY A 225 -15.24 15.55 -14.53
CA GLY A 225 -15.64 14.24 -14.01
C GLY A 225 -14.67 13.73 -12.97
N ASP A 226 -14.92 12.53 -12.45
CA ASP A 226 -14.11 11.93 -11.40
C ASP A 226 -13.07 10.99 -12.03
N ALA A 227 -11.79 11.24 -11.75
CA ALA A 227 -10.71 10.39 -12.23
C ALA A 227 -10.68 9.09 -11.42
N VAL A 228 -11.10 7.98 -12.02
CA VAL A 228 -11.30 6.71 -11.32
C VAL A 228 -10.14 5.72 -11.48
N GLY A 229 -9.18 6.00 -12.36
CA GLY A 229 -8.00 5.16 -12.50
C GLY A 229 -7.20 5.42 -13.77
N VAL A 230 -6.16 4.61 -13.96
CA VAL A 230 -5.36 4.56 -15.19
C VAL A 230 -5.38 3.13 -15.72
N ASP A 231 -5.86 2.98 -16.96
CA ASP A 231 -6.10 1.68 -17.58
C ASP A 231 -4.80 0.99 -18.03
N ALA A 232 -4.91 -0.21 -18.60
CA ALA A 232 -3.75 -1.01 -19.02
C ALA A 232 -2.93 -0.37 -20.16
N ALA A 233 -3.47 0.65 -20.85
CA ALA A 233 -2.80 1.40 -21.91
C ALA A 233 -2.25 2.76 -21.43
N GLY A 234 -2.34 3.08 -20.13
CA GLY A 234 -1.83 4.33 -19.56
C GLY A 234 -2.79 5.51 -19.72
N ARG A 235 -4.06 5.24 -20.07
CA ARG A 235 -5.08 6.26 -20.28
C ARG A 235 -5.80 6.57 -18.98
N LEU A 236 -6.09 7.85 -18.74
CA LEU A 236 -6.87 8.28 -17.58
C LEU A 236 -8.34 7.92 -17.78
N LEU A 237 -8.92 7.20 -16.82
CA LEU A 237 -10.33 6.87 -16.78
C LEU A 237 -11.08 7.97 -16.03
N ILE A 238 -12.01 8.64 -16.70
CA ILE A 238 -12.85 9.67 -16.08
C ILE A 238 -14.30 9.24 -16.16
N THR A 239 -14.99 9.25 -15.02
CA THR A 239 -16.43 9.04 -14.95
C THR A 239 -17.14 10.38 -14.92
N ALA A 240 -18.00 10.62 -15.92
CA ALA A 240 -18.84 11.80 -15.99
C ALA A 240 -20.27 11.36 -16.37
N GLN A 241 -21.28 11.89 -15.68
CA GLN A 241 -22.70 11.56 -15.92
C GLN A 241 -22.98 10.04 -15.90
N GLY A 242 -22.28 9.29 -15.04
CA GLY A 242 -22.43 7.83 -14.92
C GLY A 242 -21.71 7.00 -15.99
N GLN A 243 -20.99 7.63 -16.93
CA GLN A 243 -20.23 6.94 -17.97
C GLN A 243 -18.72 7.12 -17.76
N THR A 244 -17.97 6.02 -17.72
CA THR A 244 -16.50 6.03 -17.68
C THR A 244 -15.91 6.05 -19.08
N THR A 245 -15.04 7.01 -19.36
CA THR A 245 -14.34 7.17 -20.65
C THR A 245 -12.82 7.22 -20.44
N ALA A 246 -12.07 6.57 -21.33
CA ALA A 246 -10.61 6.54 -21.28
C ALA A 246 -9.98 7.62 -22.17
N TYR A 247 -9.06 8.41 -21.62
CA TYR A 247 -8.39 9.51 -22.30
C TYR A 247 -6.89 9.27 -22.40
N ALA A 248 -6.36 9.25 -23.64
CA ALA A 248 -4.93 9.02 -23.90
C ALA A 248 -4.07 10.28 -23.77
N ALA A 249 -4.67 11.46 -23.84
CA ALA A 249 -3.99 12.73 -23.70
C ALA A 249 -4.94 13.82 -23.20
N GLY A 250 -4.42 14.75 -22.41
CA GLY A 250 -5.10 15.97 -22.00
C GLY A 250 -4.36 16.64 -20.84
N ASP A 251 -4.72 17.88 -20.55
CA ASP A 251 -4.24 18.59 -19.36
C ASP A 251 -5.27 18.46 -18.25
N VAL A 252 -4.80 18.09 -17.06
CA VAL A 252 -5.63 17.88 -15.87
C VAL A 252 -5.48 19.05 -14.91
N VAL A 253 -6.61 19.66 -14.60
CA VAL A 253 -6.77 20.60 -13.48
C VAL A 253 -7.59 19.90 -12.39
N HIS A 254 -7.03 19.79 -11.19
CA HIS A 254 -7.81 19.34 -10.03
C HIS A 254 -8.82 20.41 -9.69
N VAL A 255 -10.10 20.06 -9.74
CA VAL A 255 -11.18 21.01 -9.50
C VAL A 255 -11.33 21.12 -7.99
N ARG A 256 -10.91 22.26 -7.43
CA ARG A 256 -11.38 22.67 -6.10
C ARG A 256 -12.91 22.82 -6.21
N PRO A 257 -13.70 22.43 -5.20
CA PRO A 257 -15.12 22.75 -5.20
C PRO A 257 -15.25 24.28 -5.27
N THR A 258 -15.73 24.85 -6.38
CA THR A 258 -15.87 26.31 -6.56
C THR A 258 -17.33 26.72 -6.67
N ASP A 259 -17.78 27.53 -5.70
CA ASP A 259 -18.42 28.86 -5.83
C ASP A 259 -19.73 29.10 -6.61
N ASP A 260 -20.47 28.08 -7.06
CA ASP A 260 -21.79 28.29 -7.72
C ASP A 260 -23.00 27.64 -6.99
N ALA A 261 -22.87 27.35 -5.70
CA ALA A 261 -24.02 26.99 -4.85
C ALA A 261 -24.34 28.18 -3.92
N PRO A 262 -25.62 28.58 -3.74
CA PRO A 262 -25.96 29.53 -2.69
C PRO A 262 -25.42 28.99 -1.37
N SER A 263 -24.59 29.81 -0.72
CA SER A 263 -23.88 29.55 0.52
C SER A 263 -24.69 28.70 1.50
N SER A 264 -24.42 27.40 1.48
CA SER A 264 -24.43 26.56 2.66
C SER A 264 -23.08 25.88 2.62
N GLU A 265 -22.10 26.50 3.29
CA GLU A 265 -20.93 25.75 3.71
C GLU A 265 -21.46 24.48 4.39
N PRO A 266 -21.01 23.26 4.02
CA PRO A 266 -20.92 22.26 5.05
C PRO A 266 -19.91 22.84 6.01
N GLU A 267 -20.39 23.26 7.18
CA GLU A 267 -19.53 23.60 8.30
C GLU A 267 -18.38 22.60 8.35
N PRO A 268 -17.14 23.03 8.71
CA PRO A 268 -16.12 22.07 9.10
C PRO A 268 -16.80 21.07 10.05
N PRO A 269 -16.56 19.74 9.96
CA PRO A 269 -17.13 18.76 10.85
C PRO A 269 -17.22 19.38 12.23
N ALA A 270 -18.43 19.68 12.69
CA ALA A 270 -18.58 20.22 14.03
C ALA A 270 -17.83 19.22 14.90
N VAL A 271 -16.73 19.68 15.52
CA VAL A 271 -16.14 18.96 16.63
C VAL A 271 -17.34 18.73 17.51
N LEU A 272 -17.75 17.46 17.69
CA LEU A 272 -18.91 17.14 18.52
C LEU A 272 -18.73 17.97 19.78
N SER A 273 -19.63 18.94 19.99
CA SER A 273 -19.58 19.80 21.16
C SER A 273 -19.39 18.85 22.35
N PRO A 274 -18.42 19.11 23.25
CA PRO A 274 -18.22 18.24 24.40
C PRO A 274 -19.59 18.05 25.04
N ALA A 275 -20.02 16.80 25.26
CA ALA A 275 -21.43 16.49 25.51
C ALA A 275 -21.86 16.91 26.93
N GLY A 276 -21.94 18.22 27.11
CA GLY A 276 -22.67 18.86 28.18
C GLY A 276 -24.16 18.99 27.85
N GLU A 277 -24.60 18.73 26.61
CA GLU A 277 -25.97 19.07 26.16
C GLU A 277 -26.81 17.91 25.57
N LEU A 278 -26.24 16.77 25.16
CA LEU A 278 -27.00 15.64 24.55
C LEU A 278 -27.10 14.42 25.48
N ASP A 279 -28.25 13.73 25.46
CA ASP A 279 -28.42 12.43 26.12
C ASP A 279 -27.53 11.36 25.46
N PRO A 280 -26.87 10.45 26.21
CA PRO A 280 -26.05 9.38 25.63
C PRO A 280 -26.68 8.60 24.47
N ALA A 281 -28.00 8.38 24.47
CA ALA A 281 -28.68 7.70 23.36
C ALA A 281 -28.68 8.55 22.08
N GLU A 282 -29.00 9.84 22.18
CA GLU A 282 -29.00 10.78 21.06
C GLU A 282 -27.58 10.97 20.48
N PHE A 283 -26.56 10.96 21.34
CA PHE A 283 -25.16 11.01 20.91
C PHE A 283 -24.77 9.78 20.07
N VAL A 284 -25.17 8.57 20.50
CA VAL A 284 -24.90 7.33 19.76
C VAL A 284 -25.61 7.33 18.41
N ASP A 285 -26.88 7.75 18.36
CA ASP A 285 -27.64 7.85 17.12
C ASP A 285 -27.01 8.85 16.13
N ALA A 286 -26.48 9.98 16.62
CA ALA A 286 -25.79 10.97 15.80
C ALA A 286 -24.47 10.44 15.22
N ILE A 287 -23.67 9.72 16.03
CA ILE A 287 -22.44 9.05 15.58
C ILE A 287 -22.76 8.01 14.50
N GLU A 288 -23.78 7.19 14.72
CA GLU A 288 -24.18 6.15 13.78
C GLU A 288 -24.66 6.74 12.45
N ALA A 289 -25.53 7.75 12.47
CA ALA A 289 -26.01 8.42 11.27
C ALA A 289 -24.85 9.00 10.44
N ARG A 290 -23.78 9.46 11.09
CA ARG A 290 -22.58 9.97 10.43
C ARG A 290 -21.73 8.85 9.81
N LEU A 291 -21.48 7.77 10.56
CA LEU A 291 -20.76 6.59 10.04
C LEU A 291 -21.48 5.93 8.86
N MET A 292 -22.82 5.90 8.90
CA MET A 292 -23.66 5.27 7.88
C MET A 292 -24.09 6.24 6.78
N GLY A 293 -23.75 7.53 6.88
CA GLY A 293 -24.11 8.61 5.95
C GLY A 293 -25.58 9.08 6.02
N HIS A 294 -26.49 8.24 6.55
CA HIS A 294 -27.90 8.54 6.70
C HIS A 294 -28.44 7.98 8.03
N PRO A 295 -29.43 8.64 8.66
CA PRO A 295 -30.08 8.13 9.86
C PRO A 295 -30.93 6.90 9.56
N ARG A 296 -31.22 6.12 10.61
CA ARG A 296 -32.18 5.01 10.55
C ARG A 296 -33.57 5.55 10.20
N SER A 297 -34.22 4.90 9.25
CA SER A 297 -35.52 5.35 8.70
C SER A 297 -36.51 4.21 8.44
N MET A 298 -36.09 2.95 8.52
CA MET A 298 -36.89 1.79 8.13
C MET A 298 -36.97 0.73 9.25
N ARG A 299 -38.15 0.13 9.36
CA ARG A 299 -38.43 -1.10 10.11
C ARG A 299 -38.10 -2.33 9.26
N ARG A 300 -38.03 -3.50 9.89
CA ARG A 300 -37.71 -4.76 9.18
C ARG A 300 -38.67 -5.07 8.03
N SER A 301 -39.96 -4.80 8.21
CA SER A 301 -40.96 -5.00 7.14
C SER A 301 -40.77 -4.05 5.96
N GLU A 302 -40.26 -2.85 6.21
CA GLU A 302 -40.09 -1.79 5.22
C GLU A 302 -38.84 -2.04 4.37
N ILE A 303 -37.71 -2.35 5.00
CA ILE A 303 -36.48 -2.71 4.27
C ILE A 303 -36.64 -4.00 3.47
N SER A 304 -37.39 -4.99 3.98
CA SER A 304 -37.72 -6.21 3.24
C SER A 304 -38.53 -5.90 1.98
N ARG A 305 -39.52 -5.00 2.08
CA ARG A 305 -40.32 -4.56 0.92
C ARG A 305 -39.47 -3.76 -0.07
N ALA A 306 -38.63 -2.85 0.42
CA ALA A 306 -37.80 -1.99 -0.41
C ALA A 306 -36.67 -2.78 -1.13
N SER A 307 -36.07 -3.76 -0.46
CA SER A 307 -35.02 -4.60 -1.03
C SER A 307 -35.57 -5.67 -1.99
N GLY A 308 -36.84 -6.07 -1.84
CA GLY A 308 -37.40 -7.22 -2.53
C GLY A 308 -37.01 -8.57 -1.90
N ILE A 309 -36.31 -8.54 -0.77
CA ILE A 309 -35.81 -9.72 -0.05
C ILE A 309 -36.79 -10.07 1.09
N SER A 310 -37.10 -11.35 1.28
CA SER A 310 -38.01 -11.77 2.35
C SER A 310 -37.44 -11.45 3.75
N GLN A 311 -38.31 -11.17 4.72
CA GLN A 311 -37.87 -10.86 6.09
C GLN A 311 -36.97 -11.96 6.71
N ASP A 312 -37.23 -13.23 6.40
CA ASP A 312 -36.42 -14.36 6.87
C ASP A 312 -35.02 -14.36 6.24
N GLN A 313 -34.90 -13.99 4.96
CA GLN A 313 -33.62 -13.82 4.28
C GLN A 313 -32.86 -12.63 4.85
N THR A 314 -33.50 -11.48 5.01
CA THR A 314 -32.91 -10.30 5.66
C THR A 314 -32.39 -10.65 7.04
N ALA A 315 -33.21 -11.30 7.89
CA ALA A 315 -32.81 -11.70 9.24
C ALA A 315 -31.68 -12.74 9.25
N THR A 316 -31.62 -13.62 8.25
CA THR A 316 -30.54 -14.61 8.12
C THR A 316 -29.23 -13.95 7.71
N MET A 317 -29.28 -12.99 6.80
CA MET A 317 -28.12 -12.22 6.37
C MET A 317 -27.59 -11.33 7.50
N TRP A 318 -28.48 -10.62 8.21
CA TRP A 318 -28.12 -9.77 9.36
C TRP A 318 -27.41 -10.56 10.46
N ARG A 319 -27.96 -11.71 10.83
CA ARG A 319 -27.31 -12.63 11.79
C ARG A 319 -25.98 -13.17 11.28
N SER A 320 -25.87 -13.39 9.97
CA SER A 320 -24.62 -13.89 9.38
C SER A 320 -23.53 -12.82 9.45
N LEU A 321 -23.87 -11.54 9.28
CA LEU A 321 -22.93 -10.43 9.49
C LEU A 321 -22.58 -10.19 10.98
N GLY A 322 -23.29 -10.85 11.91
CA GLY A 322 -23.03 -10.75 13.35
C GLY A 322 -23.82 -9.64 14.04
N PHE A 323 -24.71 -8.95 13.33
CA PHE A 323 -25.48 -7.84 13.89
C PHE A 323 -26.61 -8.30 14.81
N ALA A 324 -26.95 -7.44 15.78
CA ALA A 324 -28.05 -7.65 16.71
C ALA A 324 -29.40 -7.73 15.97
N ARG A 325 -30.34 -8.48 16.54
CA ARG A 325 -31.67 -8.64 15.95
C ARG A 325 -32.54 -7.44 16.30
N ALA A 326 -32.89 -6.65 15.29
CA ALA A 326 -33.88 -5.58 15.42
C ALA A 326 -35.26 -6.16 15.78
N ARG A 327 -36.00 -5.46 16.67
CA ARG A 327 -37.42 -5.77 16.91
C ARG A 327 -38.24 -5.41 15.68
N ASP A 328 -39.38 -6.07 15.50
CA ASP A 328 -40.20 -5.93 14.29
C ASP A 328 -40.75 -4.51 14.12
N ASP A 329 -41.00 -3.84 15.24
CA ASP A 329 -41.55 -2.50 15.37
C ASP A 329 -40.49 -1.41 15.65
N GLU A 330 -39.22 -1.73 15.51
CA GLU A 330 -38.12 -0.80 15.74
C GLU A 330 -37.65 -0.20 14.41
N VAL A 331 -37.45 1.12 14.37
CA VAL A 331 -36.77 1.79 13.25
C VAL A 331 -35.28 1.56 13.46
N PHE A 332 -34.75 0.57 12.75
CA PHE A 332 -33.40 0.08 12.96
C PHE A 332 -32.51 0.20 11.72
N PHE A 333 -33.12 0.24 10.52
CA PHE A 333 -32.38 0.18 9.27
C PHE A 333 -32.38 1.54 8.56
N GLY A 334 -31.31 1.86 7.84
CA GLY A 334 -31.19 3.03 6.95
C GLY A 334 -31.01 2.66 5.48
N GLU A 335 -30.75 3.68 4.64
CA GLU A 335 -30.51 3.51 3.21
C GLU A 335 -29.23 2.71 2.91
N ALA A 336 -28.17 2.90 3.71
CA ALA A 336 -26.94 2.13 3.58
C ALA A 336 -27.16 0.61 3.80
N ASP A 337 -28.03 0.25 4.73
CA ASP A 337 -28.40 -1.15 4.98
C ASP A 337 -29.18 -1.75 3.81
N LEU A 338 -30.11 -0.97 3.25
CA LEU A 338 -30.88 -1.37 2.07
C LEU A 338 -29.95 -1.62 0.87
N GLU A 339 -28.99 -0.73 0.64
CA GLU A 339 -28.01 -0.89 -0.42
C GLU A 339 -27.11 -2.11 -0.19
N ALA A 340 -26.62 -2.32 1.04
CA ALA A 340 -25.79 -3.47 1.38
C ALA A 340 -26.54 -4.81 1.15
N LEU A 341 -27.82 -4.89 1.54
CA LEU A 341 -28.66 -6.05 1.29
C LEU A 341 -28.84 -6.31 -0.21
N ARG A 342 -29.15 -5.27 -1.00
CA ARG A 342 -29.31 -5.40 -2.46
C ARG A 342 -28.02 -5.84 -3.15
N ARG A 343 -26.88 -5.25 -2.78
CA ARG A 343 -25.56 -5.60 -3.34
C ARG A 343 -25.23 -7.07 -3.08
N PHE A 344 -25.49 -7.57 -1.88
CA PHE A 344 -25.23 -8.97 -1.55
C PHE A 344 -26.21 -9.94 -2.20
N ASP A 345 -27.51 -9.62 -2.22
CA ASP A 345 -28.50 -10.47 -2.90
C ASP A 345 -28.22 -10.56 -4.39
N GLY A 346 -27.82 -9.44 -5.03
CA GLY A 346 -27.38 -9.41 -6.43
C GLY A 346 -26.27 -10.42 -6.72
N LEU A 347 -25.24 -10.53 -5.86
CA LEU A 347 -24.17 -11.52 -6.03
C LEU A 347 -24.68 -12.98 -6.04
N VAL A 348 -25.76 -13.27 -5.32
CA VAL A 348 -26.35 -14.61 -5.24
C VAL A 348 -27.29 -14.86 -6.42
N GLN A 349 -28.12 -13.87 -6.78
CA GLN A 349 -29.06 -13.97 -7.90
C GLN A 349 -28.34 -14.04 -9.25
N ASP A 350 -27.25 -13.29 -9.41
CA ASP A 350 -26.43 -13.28 -10.63
C ASP A 350 -25.60 -14.58 -10.80
N GLY A 351 -25.65 -15.48 -9.82
CA GLY A 351 -24.95 -16.77 -9.86
C GLY A 351 -23.44 -16.68 -9.63
N LEU A 352 -22.93 -15.51 -9.23
CA LEU A 352 -21.52 -15.33 -8.87
C LEU A 352 -21.17 -16.09 -7.58
N LEU A 353 -22.12 -16.21 -6.66
CA LEU A 353 -21.98 -16.99 -5.43
C LEU A 353 -23.21 -17.87 -5.19
N ASP A 354 -23.00 -19.13 -4.83
CA ASP A 354 -24.10 -19.91 -4.25
C ASP A 354 -24.47 -19.36 -2.86
N ARG A 355 -25.71 -19.61 -2.44
CA ARG A 355 -26.25 -19.07 -1.18
C ARG A 355 -25.49 -19.54 0.05
N THR A 356 -24.98 -20.77 0.08
CA THR A 356 -24.23 -21.30 1.22
C THR A 356 -22.88 -20.60 1.33
N THR A 357 -22.19 -20.42 0.22
CA THR A 357 -20.91 -19.71 0.13
C THR A 357 -21.08 -18.22 0.45
N GLY A 358 -22.11 -17.57 -0.08
CA GLY A 358 -22.44 -16.19 0.25
C GLY A 358 -22.62 -15.99 1.75
N LEU A 359 -23.43 -16.81 2.41
CA LEU A 359 -23.63 -16.70 3.87
C LEU A 359 -22.34 -16.99 4.66
N ALA A 360 -21.48 -17.89 4.19
CA ALA A 360 -20.18 -18.14 4.81
C ALA A 360 -19.24 -16.91 4.69
N LEU A 361 -19.23 -16.25 3.53
CA LEU A 361 -18.48 -15.01 3.30
C LEU A 361 -19.02 -13.86 4.16
N ALA A 362 -20.34 -13.68 4.23
CA ALA A 362 -20.96 -12.68 5.11
C ALA A 362 -20.50 -12.86 6.58
N ARG A 363 -20.44 -14.11 7.06
CA ARG A 363 -19.91 -14.40 8.41
C ARG A 363 -18.43 -14.14 8.55
N ALA A 364 -17.63 -14.38 7.51
CA ALA A 364 -16.21 -14.09 7.55
C ALA A 364 -15.99 -12.57 7.62
N VAL A 365 -16.65 -11.81 6.73
CA VAL A 365 -16.60 -10.34 6.70
C VAL A 365 -17.04 -9.78 8.05
N GLY A 366 -18.23 -10.17 8.54
CA GLY A 366 -18.77 -9.68 9.82
C GLY A 366 -17.82 -9.88 11.00
N ARG A 367 -17.25 -11.09 11.16
CA ARG A 367 -16.28 -11.36 12.24
C ARG A 367 -14.98 -10.55 12.10
N SER A 368 -14.50 -10.37 10.87
CA SER A 368 -13.27 -9.61 10.62
C SER A 368 -13.46 -8.12 10.87
N THR A 369 -14.56 -7.55 10.41
CA THR A 369 -14.87 -6.12 10.60
C THR A 369 -15.24 -5.79 12.04
N ASP A 370 -15.92 -6.69 12.75
CA ASP A 370 -16.20 -6.55 14.20
C ASP A 370 -14.90 -6.46 15.00
N ARG A 371 -13.96 -7.39 14.78
CA ARG A 371 -12.64 -7.34 15.41
C ARG A 371 -11.88 -6.07 15.06
N MET A 372 -11.90 -5.66 13.80
CA MET A 372 -11.23 -4.44 13.35
C MET A 372 -11.82 -3.21 14.04
N ALA A 373 -13.15 -3.10 14.13
CA ALA A 373 -13.81 -2.00 14.81
C ALA A 373 -13.43 -1.95 16.30
N MET A 374 -13.44 -3.09 16.98
CA MET A 374 -13.04 -3.20 18.39
C MET A 374 -11.57 -2.80 18.61
N TRP A 375 -10.66 -3.25 17.74
CA TRP A 375 -9.25 -2.87 17.81
C TRP A 375 -9.04 -1.38 17.55
N SER A 376 -9.67 -0.82 16.51
CA SER A 376 -9.59 0.61 16.22
C SER A 376 -10.08 1.43 17.40
N LEU A 377 -11.24 1.08 17.97
CA LEU A 377 -11.80 1.80 19.11
C LEU A 377 -10.88 1.74 20.33
N GLN A 378 -10.30 0.57 20.62
CA GLN A 378 -9.37 0.40 21.74
C GLN A 378 -8.10 1.23 21.57
N LEU A 379 -7.45 1.15 20.40
CA LEU A 379 -6.21 1.90 20.12
C LEU A 379 -6.43 3.42 20.17
N ILE A 380 -7.57 3.88 19.68
CA ILE A 380 -7.95 5.30 19.75
C ILE A 380 -8.25 5.69 21.20
N ALA A 381 -8.97 4.86 21.96
CA ALA A 381 -9.26 5.10 23.36
C ALA A 381 -7.97 5.20 24.19
N ASP A 382 -7.01 4.31 23.96
CA ASP A 382 -5.71 4.31 24.64
C ASP A 382 -4.91 5.58 24.31
N MET A 383 -4.90 5.98 23.03
CA MET A 383 -4.28 7.24 22.59
C MET A 383 -4.92 8.47 23.23
N VAL A 384 -6.25 8.53 23.32
CA VAL A 384 -7.01 9.65 23.92
C VAL A 384 -6.84 9.68 25.44
N SER A 385 -6.81 8.51 26.08
CA SER A 385 -6.71 8.39 27.55
C SER A 385 -5.30 8.72 28.08
N GLY A 386 -4.26 8.49 27.27
CA GLY A 386 -2.87 8.72 27.64
C GLY A 386 -2.46 7.97 28.92
N ASP A 387 -1.81 8.67 29.86
CA ASP A 387 -1.36 8.10 31.14
C ASP A 387 -2.43 8.14 32.26
N ARG A 388 -3.62 8.70 32.00
CA ARG A 388 -4.60 9.00 33.06
C ARG A 388 -5.35 7.77 33.59
N GLY A 389 -5.38 6.68 32.82
CA GLY A 389 -5.98 5.40 33.21
C GLY A 389 -7.50 5.46 33.42
N GLY A 390 -8.26 4.88 32.49
CA GLY A 390 -9.72 4.75 32.58
C GLY A 390 -10.46 5.54 31.51
N VAL A 391 -11.65 5.05 31.15
CA VAL A 391 -12.54 5.68 30.18
C VAL A 391 -13.67 6.37 30.95
N ASP A 392 -13.59 7.69 31.09
CA ASP A 392 -14.72 8.51 31.53
C ASP A 392 -15.58 8.94 30.33
N SER A 393 -16.69 9.62 30.60
CA SER A 393 -17.64 10.04 29.55
C SER A 393 -17.00 10.98 28.52
N ASP A 394 -16.02 11.79 28.92
CA ASP A 394 -15.33 12.75 28.05
C ASP A 394 -14.32 12.03 27.15
N VAL A 395 -13.54 11.09 27.69
CA VAL A 395 -12.67 10.20 26.92
C VAL A 395 -13.48 9.39 25.91
N ALA A 396 -14.63 8.83 26.32
CA ALA A 396 -15.49 8.05 25.43
C ALA A 396 -16.01 8.89 24.25
N GLN A 397 -16.46 10.12 24.50
CA GLN A 397 -16.97 11.02 23.46
C GLN A 397 -15.88 11.44 22.47
N ARG A 398 -14.71 11.83 22.97
CA ARG A 398 -13.57 12.19 22.11
C ARG A 398 -13.11 11.00 21.27
N THR A 399 -13.07 9.82 21.87
CA THR A 399 -12.75 8.56 21.18
C THR A 399 -13.75 8.29 20.06
N ALA A 400 -15.06 8.42 20.33
CA ALA A 400 -16.10 8.23 19.33
C ALA A 400 -15.96 9.24 18.17
N ALA A 401 -15.81 10.54 18.48
CA ALA A 401 -15.64 11.60 17.48
C ALA A 401 -14.45 11.35 16.55
N LEU A 402 -13.28 11.03 17.13
CA LEU A 402 -12.07 10.74 16.38
C LEU A 402 -12.19 9.44 15.57
N THR A 403 -12.89 8.43 16.11
CA THR A 403 -13.16 7.17 15.39
C THR A 403 -13.99 7.42 14.13
N VAL A 404 -14.98 8.31 14.17
CA VAL A 404 -15.77 8.66 12.97
C VAL A 404 -14.91 9.32 11.91
N GLU A 405 -14.10 10.31 12.29
CA GLU A 405 -13.20 10.99 11.34
C GLU A 405 -12.17 10.01 10.73
N LEU A 406 -11.61 9.12 11.56
CA LEU A 406 -10.66 8.13 11.10
C LEU A 406 -11.32 7.07 10.21
N ALA A 407 -12.56 6.65 10.49
CA ALA A 407 -13.27 5.66 9.69
C ALA A 407 -13.41 6.11 8.21
N GLU A 408 -13.74 7.37 7.98
CA GLU A 408 -13.85 7.96 6.63
C GLU A 408 -12.50 7.92 5.90
N ARG A 409 -11.40 8.24 6.59
CA ARG A 409 -10.05 8.26 6.03
C ARG A 409 -9.43 6.87 5.87
N MET A 410 -9.77 5.93 6.75
CA MET A 410 -9.25 4.56 6.76
C MET A 410 -9.99 3.63 5.80
N SER A 411 -11.26 3.89 5.48
CA SER A 411 -12.06 3.02 4.62
C SER A 411 -11.38 2.72 3.26
N PRO A 412 -10.82 3.70 2.52
CA PRO A 412 -10.07 3.42 1.28
C PRO A 412 -8.82 2.57 1.49
N LEU A 413 -8.14 2.74 2.63
CA LEU A 413 -6.97 1.93 2.98
C LEU A 413 -7.37 0.48 3.26
N VAL A 414 -8.49 0.25 3.94
CA VAL A 414 -9.03 -1.10 4.18
C VAL A 414 -9.39 -1.78 2.86
N ASP A 415 -10.04 -1.08 1.91
CA ASP A 415 -10.31 -1.63 0.58
C ASP A 415 -9.02 -2.00 -0.17
N TYR A 416 -8.01 -1.12 -0.15
CA TYR A 416 -6.70 -1.41 -0.74
C TYR A 416 -6.04 -2.64 -0.12
N VAL A 417 -5.93 -2.70 1.21
CA VAL A 417 -5.29 -3.81 1.94
C VAL A 417 -6.04 -5.12 1.67
N TRP A 418 -7.38 -5.09 1.67
CA TRP A 418 -8.19 -6.26 1.34
C TRP A 418 -7.92 -6.76 -0.08
N ARG A 419 -7.91 -5.88 -1.09
CA ARG A 419 -7.59 -6.24 -2.48
C ARG A 419 -6.18 -6.78 -2.63
N ARG A 420 -5.19 -6.19 -1.95
CA ARG A 420 -3.81 -6.68 -1.96
C ARG A 420 -3.71 -8.07 -1.34
N ASN A 421 -4.37 -8.30 -0.22
CA ASN A 421 -4.43 -9.61 0.43
C ASN A 421 -5.13 -10.65 -0.44
N LEU A 422 -6.19 -10.29 -1.17
CA LEU A 422 -6.81 -11.16 -2.16
C LEU A 422 -5.86 -11.52 -3.30
N SER A 423 -5.13 -10.55 -3.85
CA SER A 423 -4.12 -10.81 -4.89
C SER A 423 -3.04 -11.78 -4.42
N VAL A 424 -2.54 -11.62 -3.18
CA VAL A 424 -1.58 -12.53 -2.57
C VAL A 424 -2.18 -13.92 -2.37
N ALA A 425 -3.43 -14.01 -1.88
CA ALA A 425 -4.12 -15.28 -1.68
C ALA A 425 -4.35 -16.05 -3.00
N ILE A 426 -4.75 -15.34 -4.07
CA ILE A 426 -4.93 -15.92 -5.41
C ILE A 426 -3.60 -16.39 -5.98
N SER A 427 -2.53 -15.59 -5.85
CA SER A 427 -1.19 -15.96 -6.31
C SER A 427 -0.70 -17.23 -5.60
N ARG A 428 -0.93 -17.35 -4.28
CA ARG A 428 -0.63 -18.56 -3.51
C ARG A 428 -1.46 -19.76 -3.99
N MET A 429 -2.77 -19.56 -4.18
CA MET A 429 -3.66 -20.62 -4.68
C MET A 429 -3.22 -21.14 -6.06
N ILE A 430 -2.81 -20.26 -6.97
CA ILE A 430 -2.31 -20.64 -8.30
C ILE A 430 -0.99 -21.41 -8.17
N ALA A 431 -0.05 -20.90 -7.36
CA ALA A 431 1.22 -21.59 -7.10
C ALA A 431 1.02 -22.99 -6.48
N ASP A 432 -0.04 -23.17 -5.68
CA ASP A 432 -0.38 -24.45 -5.05
C ASP A 432 -1.18 -25.41 -5.96
N SER A 433 -1.60 -24.97 -7.16
CA SER A 433 -2.51 -25.71 -8.05
C SER A 433 -1.85 -26.79 -8.93
N GLU A 434 -0.62 -27.18 -8.64
CA GLU A 434 0.03 -28.30 -9.35
C GLU A 434 -0.75 -29.63 -9.19
N PRO A 435 -0.92 -30.43 -10.27
CA PRO A 435 -2.01 -31.40 -10.45
C PRO A 435 -2.02 -32.64 -9.53
N GLU A 436 -1.15 -32.75 -8.52
CA GLU A 436 -1.14 -33.88 -7.57
C GLU A 436 -1.83 -33.59 -6.21
N SER A 437 -2.43 -32.40 -6.03
CA SER A 437 -2.75 -31.85 -4.70
C SER A 437 -4.20 -32.00 -4.20
N HIS A 438 -4.93 -33.06 -4.56
CA HIS A 438 -6.21 -33.38 -3.90
C HIS A 438 -6.07 -33.73 -2.39
N ILE A 439 -4.85 -33.77 -1.84
CA ILE A 439 -4.53 -34.21 -0.46
C ILE A 439 -3.79 -33.11 0.35
N GLY A 440 -3.90 -31.83 -0.03
CA GLY A 440 -3.34 -30.69 0.73
C GLY A 440 -1.92 -30.28 0.30
N ILE A 441 -1.51 -29.08 0.75
CA ILE A 441 -0.30 -28.37 0.32
C ILE A 441 0.88 -28.68 1.26
N VAL A 442 2.10 -28.78 0.73
CA VAL A 442 3.29 -28.94 1.58
C VAL A 442 3.72 -27.59 2.13
N ARG A 443 3.90 -27.51 3.45
CA ARG A 443 4.35 -26.30 4.16
C ARG A 443 5.32 -26.67 5.28
N THR A 444 6.21 -25.74 5.58
CA THR A 444 6.92 -25.70 6.85
C THR A 444 6.07 -24.88 7.82
N VAL A 445 5.66 -25.50 8.92
CA VAL A 445 4.82 -24.91 9.96
C VAL A 445 5.68 -24.66 11.19
N GLY A 446 5.63 -23.45 11.73
CA GLY A 446 6.34 -23.09 12.95
C GLY A 446 5.40 -22.50 14.01
N PHE A 447 5.70 -22.81 15.27
CA PHE A 447 5.07 -22.20 16.43
C PHE A 447 6.17 -21.57 17.30
N ALA A 448 6.04 -20.28 17.58
CA ALA A 448 6.90 -19.54 18.50
C ALA A 448 6.11 -19.16 19.74
N ASP A 449 6.60 -19.57 20.91
CA ASP A 449 5.90 -19.45 22.21
C ASP A 449 6.76 -18.68 23.23
N LEU A 450 6.17 -17.73 23.95
CA LEU A 450 6.84 -16.97 25.01
C LEU A 450 7.00 -17.82 26.27
N VAL A 451 8.23 -17.95 26.74
CA VAL A 451 8.51 -18.75 27.94
C VAL A 451 7.98 -18.07 29.19
N ASN A 452 7.31 -18.84 30.05
CA ASN A 452 6.76 -18.39 31.35
C ASN A 452 5.72 -17.25 31.27
N PHE A 453 5.09 -17.04 30.11
CA PHE A 453 4.11 -15.98 29.93
C PHE A 453 2.99 -16.01 30.98
N THR A 454 2.40 -17.17 31.28
CA THR A 454 1.32 -17.28 32.29
C THR A 454 1.74 -16.79 33.69
N GLN A 455 3.03 -16.93 34.05
CA GLN A 455 3.55 -16.42 35.31
C GLN A 455 3.79 -14.92 35.26
N LEU A 456 4.24 -14.42 34.11
CA LEU A 456 4.47 -13.00 33.85
C LEU A 456 3.15 -12.21 33.91
N VAL A 457 2.11 -12.69 33.24
CA VAL A 457 0.75 -12.09 33.21
C VAL A 457 0.22 -11.80 34.62
N ARG A 458 0.49 -12.68 35.60
CA ARG A 458 0.02 -12.49 36.99
C ARG A 458 0.71 -11.36 37.73
N ARG A 459 1.84 -10.87 37.22
CA ARG A 459 2.67 -9.82 37.84
C ARG A 459 2.55 -8.50 37.09
N LEU A 460 2.11 -8.53 35.84
CA LEU A 460 1.88 -7.34 35.02
C LEU A 460 0.53 -6.71 35.36
N SER A 461 0.48 -5.39 35.29
CA SER A 461 -0.77 -4.63 35.17
C SER A 461 -1.43 -4.90 33.80
N GLU A 462 -2.71 -4.58 33.66
CA GLU A 462 -3.44 -4.70 32.38
C GLU A 462 -2.75 -3.91 31.25
N ARG A 463 -2.21 -2.73 31.57
CA ARG A 463 -1.48 -1.88 30.62
C ARG A 463 -0.16 -2.50 30.17
N GLU A 464 0.64 -3.01 31.10
CA GLU A 464 1.91 -3.67 30.78
C GLU A 464 1.67 -4.95 29.96
N LEU A 465 0.60 -5.69 30.27
CA LEU A 465 0.20 -6.84 29.49
C LEU A 465 -0.21 -6.45 28.06
N ALA A 466 -1.01 -5.40 27.89
CA ALA A 466 -1.40 -4.90 26.57
C ALA A 466 -0.17 -4.47 25.74
N GLN A 467 0.77 -3.75 26.35
CA GLN A 467 2.03 -3.35 25.71
C GLN A 467 2.88 -4.56 25.29
N LEU A 468 3.00 -5.57 26.16
CA LEU A 468 3.73 -6.80 25.85
C LEU A 468 3.11 -7.53 24.65
N VAL A 469 1.79 -7.69 24.63
CA VAL A 469 1.08 -8.37 23.54
C VAL A 469 1.26 -7.61 22.22
N LEU A 470 1.04 -6.29 22.21
CA LEU A 470 1.25 -5.46 21.01
C LEU A 470 2.70 -5.53 20.50
N ARG A 471 3.68 -5.48 21.40
CA ARG A 471 5.10 -5.58 21.06
C ARG A 471 5.45 -6.93 20.46
N PHE A 472 4.93 -8.01 21.05
CA PHE A 472 5.13 -9.37 20.56
C PHE A 472 4.49 -9.58 19.18
N GLU A 473 3.24 -9.14 18.98
CA GLU A 473 2.54 -9.25 17.70
C GLU A 473 3.22 -8.43 16.59
N SER A 474 3.68 -7.22 16.90
CA SER A 474 4.43 -6.38 15.95
C SER A 474 5.75 -7.02 15.54
N LEU A 475 6.55 -7.45 16.53
CA LEU A 475 7.83 -8.14 16.29
C LEU A 475 7.62 -9.38 15.42
N ALA A 476 6.59 -10.17 15.73
CA ALA A 476 6.28 -11.37 14.98
C ALA A 476 5.86 -11.07 13.53
N SER A 477 4.99 -10.08 13.34
CA SER A 477 4.49 -9.67 12.01
C SER A 477 5.62 -9.17 11.12
N ASP A 478 6.50 -8.31 11.65
CA ASP A 478 7.60 -7.72 10.90
C ASP A 478 8.60 -8.77 10.44
N ILE A 479 9.04 -9.66 11.34
CA ILE A 479 10.03 -10.70 11.04
C ILE A 479 9.45 -11.76 10.09
N VAL A 480 8.24 -12.24 10.36
CA VAL A 480 7.59 -13.23 9.49
C VAL A 480 7.37 -12.66 8.08
N GLY A 481 6.92 -11.40 7.99
CA GLY A 481 6.71 -10.71 6.72
C GLY A 481 8.01 -10.46 5.93
N ALA A 482 9.08 -10.03 6.61
CA ALA A 482 10.39 -9.76 5.99
C ALA A 482 10.99 -11.00 5.31
N HIS A 483 10.75 -12.19 5.88
CA HIS A 483 11.21 -13.47 5.33
C HIS A 483 10.23 -14.12 4.36
N GLY A 484 9.12 -13.45 3.99
CA GLY A 484 8.13 -14.01 3.05
C GLY A 484 7.24 -15.11 3.64
N GLY A 485 7.25 -15.27 4.97
CA GLY A 485 6.35 -16.16 5.70
C GLY A 485 4.92 -15.60 5.84
N ALA A 486 4.02 -16.40 6.38
CA ALA A 486 2.66 -15.99 6.69
C ALA A 486 2.31 -16.31 8.14
N ILE A 487 1.89 -15.30 8.90
CA ILE A 487 1.21 -15.51 10.19
C ILE A 487 -0.18 -16.07 9.90
N VAL A 488 -0.48 -17.23 10.50
CA VAL A 488 -1.79 -17.87 10.40
C VAL A 488 -2.70 -17.31 11.50
N LYS A 489 -2.19 -17.28 12.73
CA LYS A 489 -2.89 -16.74 13.90
C LYS A 489 -1.93 -16.52 15.07
N THR A 490 -2.30 -15.59 15.94
CA THR A 490 -1.79 -15.47 17.29
C THR A 490 -2.77 -16.16 18.25
N VAL A 491 -2.26 -16.93 19.19
CA VAL A 491 -3.04 -17.61 20.24
C VAL A 491 -2.43 -17.24 21.57
N GLY A 492 -2.80 -16.06 22.09
CA GLY A 492 -2.22 -15.54 23.32
C GLY A 492 -0.73 -15.24 23.14
N ASP A 493 0.10 -16.05 23.77
CA ASP A 493 1.57 -16.00 23.80
C ASP A 493 2.26 -16.80 22.69
N GLU A 494 1.48 -17.44 21.83
CA GLU A 494 1.99 -18.27 20.74
C GLU A 494 1.66 -17.66 19.38
N VAL A 495 2.65 -17.63 18.48
CA VAL A 495 2.49 -17.28 17.06
C VAL A 495 2.60 -18.54 16.22
N LEU A 496 1.57 -18.82 15.43
CA LEU A 496 1.60 -19.83 14.37
C LEU A 496 1.95 -19.17 13.04
N PHE A 497 3.06 -19.58 12.44
CA PHE A 497 3.50 -19.12 11.12
C PHE A 497 3.74 -20.29 10.15
N THR A 498 3.70 -19.99 8.86
CA THR A 498 3.99 -20.96 7.80
C THR A 498 4.88 -20.38 6.72
N HIS A 499 5.64 -21.24 6.05
CA HIS A 499 6.44 -20.90 4.89
C HIS A 499 6.43 -22.05 3.88
N THR A 500 6.57 -21.71 2.59
CA THR A 500 6.79 -22.67 1.49
C THR A 500 8.18 -23.30 1.47
N ALA A 501 9.20 -22.62 1.99
CA ALA A 501 10.60 -23.02 2.00
C ALA A 501 11.06 -23.26 3.45
N VAL A 502 11.92 -24.25 3.65
CA VAL A 502 12.47 -24.56 4.98
C VAL A 502 13.42 -23.47 5.45
N GLU A 503 14.29 -22.98 4.56
CA GLU A 503 15.29 -21.96 4.88
C GLU A 503 14.64 -20.70 5.48
N GLY A 504 13.69 -20.10 4.78
CA GLY A 504 12.99 -18.91 5.28
C GLY A 504 12.22 -19.16 6.59
N ALA A 505 11.63 -20.35 6.80
CA ALA A 505 11.03 -20.68 8.09
C ALA A 505 12.05 -20.75 9.24
N VAL A 506 13.24 -21.27 8.95
CA VAL A 506 14.34 -21.37 9.91
C VAL A 506 14.92 -19.98 10.22
N ASP A 507 15.03 -19.10 9.23
CA ASP A 507 15.47 -17.72 9.42
C ASP A 507 14.49 -16.93 10.28
N ILE A 508 13.18 -17.08 10.03
CA ILE A 508 12.12 -16.55 10.91
C ILE A 508 12.33 -17.01 12.35
N ALA A 509 12.52 -18.32 12.58
CA ALA A 509 12.68 -18.86 13.93
C ALA A 509 13.92 -18.29 14.65
N PHE A 510 15.03 -18.10 13.93
CA PHE A 510 16.24 -17.51 14.51
C PHE A 510 16.09 -16.04 14.82
N ASP A 511 15.51 -15.27 13.91
CA ASP A 511 15.38 -13.83 14.05
C ASP A 511 14.30 -13.46 15.08
N LEU A 512 13.19 -14.21 15.15
CA LEU A 512 12.21 -14.07 16.24
C LEU A 512 12.85 -14.26 17.62
N ARG A 513 13.63 -15.34 17.77
CA ARG A 513 14.35 -15.62 19.02
C ARG A 513 15.35 -14.52 19.34
N ALA A 514 16.14 -14.06 18.36
CA ALA A 514 17.15 -13.04 18.56
C ALA A 514 16.53 -11.67 18.92
N ALA A 515 15.45 -11.30 18.25
CA ALA A 515 14.72 -10.07 18.54
C ALA A 515 14.06 -10.11 19.93
N ALA A 516 13.50 -11.26 20.34
CA ALA A 516 12.99 -11.44 21.70
C ALA A 516 14.11 -11.34 22.75
N GLU A 517 15.28 -11.90 22.48
CA GLU A 517 16.43 -11.81 23.39
C GLU A 517 17.00 -10.39 23.51
N ALA A 518 16.80 -9.54 22.51
CA ALA A 518 17.26 -8.16 22.48
C ALA A 518 16.23 -7.15 23.03
N ASP A 519 15.00 -7.59 23.31
CA ASP A 519 13.91 -6.72 23.78
C ASP A 519 13.67 -6.94 25.28
N ASP A 520 13.75 -5.86 26.07
CA ASP A 520 13.65 -5.93 27.53
C ASP A 520 12.27 -6.36 28.05
N LEU A 521 11.22 -6.18 27.23
CA LEU A 521 9.85 -6.51 27.61
C LEU A 521 9.46 -7.92 27.17
N VAL A 522 9.95 -8.38 26.01
CA VAL A 522 9.55 -9.66 25.42
C VAL A 522 10.34 -10.82 26.02
N PRO A 523 9.69 -11.80 26.68
CA PRO A 523 10.39 -12.96 27.21
C PRO A 523 11.07 -13.79 26.12
N THR A 524 12.09 -14.54 26.51
CA THR A 524 12.75 -15.51 25.62
C THR A 524 11.73 -16.45 24.99
N MET A 525 11.86 -16.66 23.68
CA MET A 525 11.00 -17.57 22.92
C MET A 525 11.57 -18.99 22.86
N ARG A 526 10.67 -19.95 22.68
CA ARG A 526 11.01 -21.29 22.17
C ARG A 526 10.25 -21.53 20.88
N VAL A 527 10.86 -22.22 19.93
CA VAL A 527 10.26 -22.43 18.61
C VAL A 527 10.28 -23.91 18.26
N GLY A 528 9.17 -24.41 17.73
CA GLY A 528 9.03 -25.75 17.19
C GLY A 528 8.58 -25.70 15.74
N MET A 529 9.22 -26.48 14.86
CA MET A 529 8.88 -26.52 13.43
C MET A 529 8.74 -27.94 12.90
N ALA A 530 7.82 -28.13 11.97
CA ALA A 530 7.66 -29.37 11.22
C ALA A 530 7.32 -29.07 9.77
N ARG A 531 7.76 -29.93 8.84
CA ARG A 531 7.43 -29.83 7.42
C ARG A 531 6.55 -31.00 7.00
N GLY A 532 5.55 -30.73 6.17
CA GLY A 532 4.68 -31.75 5.64
C GLY A 532 3.42 -31.19 5.01
N ARG A 533 2.50 -32.08 4.65
CA ARG A 533 1.20 -31.69 4.09
C ARG A 533 0.32 -31.04 5.16
N VAL A 534 -0.39 -29.98 4.77
CA VAL A 534 -1.38 -29.29 5.58
C VAL A 534 -2.65 -29.02 4.75
N LEU A 535 -3.78 -29.02 5.44
CA LEU A 535 -5.05 -28.56 4.88
C LEU A 535 -5.20 -27.07 5.19
N ALA A 536 -5.05 -26.22 4.17
CA ALA A 536 -5.36 -24.80 4.28
C ALA A 536 -6.87 -24.58 4.15
N ARG A 537 -7.50 -23.96 5.14
CA ARG A 537 -8.94 -23.69 5.13
C ARG A 537 -9.26 -22.42 5.90
N LEU A 538 -9.97 -21.49 5.25
CA LEU A 538 -10.45 -20.24 5.85
C LEU A 538 -9.35 -19.41 6.54
N GLY A 539 -8.16 -19.35 5.94
CA GLY A 539 -7.00 -18.64 6.50
C GLY A 539 -6.27 -19.38 7.61
N ASP A 540 -6.69 -20.60 7.98
CA ASP A 540 -6.04 -21.45 8.97
C ASP A 540 -5.38 -22.68 8.31
N VAL A 541 -4.53 -23.38 9.06
CA VAL A 541 -3.89 -24.63 8.63
C VAL A 541 -4.17 -25.77 9.63
N TYR A 542 -4.49 -26.95 9.09
CA TYR A 542 -4.81 -28.14 9.88
C TYR A 542 -4.01 -29.34 9.41
N GLY A 543 -3.76 -30.29 10.31
CA GLY A 543 -3.18 -31.58 9.98
C GLY A 543 -2.14 -32.07 10.99
N THR A 544 -1.61 -33.26 10.73
CA THR A 544 -0.59 -33.90 11.57
C THR A 544 0.70 -33.07 11.66
N THR A 545 1.06 -32.37 10.58
CA THR A 545 2.21 -31.46 10.53
C THR A 545 2.07 -30.31 11.53
N VAL A 546 0.89 -29.69 11.60
CA VAL A 546 0.59 -28.61 12.55
C VAL A 546 0.67 -29.12 14.00
N ASN A 547 0.05 -30.28 14.25
CA ASN A 547 0.12 -30.93 15.57
C ASN A 547 1.57 -31.24 15.96
N ARG A 548 2.39 -31.71 15.03
CA ARG A 548 3.81 -32.01 15.28
C ARG A 548 4.61 -30.76 15.63
N ALA A 549 4.47 -29.68 14.85
CA ALA A 549 5.14 -28.41 15.13
C ALA A 549 4.80 -27.89 16.53
N SER A 550 3.51 -27.82 16.89
CA SER A 550 3.06 -27.38 18.22
C SER A 550 3.64 -28.25 19.35
N ARG A 551 3.66 -29.58 19.17
CA ARG A 551 4.23 -30.50 20.18
C ARG A 551 5.75 -30.36 20.31
N LEU A 552 6.46 -30.08 19.21
CA LEU A 552 7.90 -29.79 19.24
C LEU A 552 8.19 -28.49 19.99
N THR A 553 7.35 -27.45 19.83
CA THR A 553 7.45 -26.20 20.60
C THR A 553 7.30 -26.46 22.09
N GLY A 554 6.29 -27.23 22.49
CA GLY A 554 6.09 -27.62 23.89
C GLY A 554 7.26 -28.42 24.48
N ALA A 555 7.94 -29.22 23.67
CA ALA A 555 9.11 -30.02 24.07
C ALA A 555 10.45 -29.23 24.03
N ALA A 556 10.48 -28.08 23.36
CA ALA A 556 11.66 -27.23 23.27
C ALA A 556 11.96 -26.55 24.61
N LYS A 557 13.25 -26.47 24.94
CA LYS A 557 13.73 -25.70 26.10
C LYS A 557 13.67 -24.19 25.79
N PRO A 558 13.64 -23.32 26.81
CA PRO A 558 13.74 -21.87 26.61
C PRO A 558 14.93 -21.48 25.73
N GLY A 559 14.70 -20.59 24.76
CA GLY A 559 15.73 -20.12 23.82
C GLY A 559 16.19 -21.18 22.81
N LYS A 560 15.44 -22.28 22.63
CA LYS A 560 15.80 -23.33 21.68
C LYS A 560 14.77 -23.47 20.56
N ILE A 561 15.31 -23.77 19.38
CA ILE A 561 14.56 -24.07 18.17
C ILE A 561 14.66 -25.57 17.94
N MET A 562 13.51 -26.24 17.92
CA MET A 562 13.40 -27.69 17.74
C MET A 562 12.65 -28.01 16.45
N VAL A 563 13.20 -28.90 15.63
CA VAL A 563 12.65 -29.23 14.31
C VAL A 563 12.51 -30.74 14.12
N ASP A 564 11.62 -31.18 13.22
CA ASP A 564 11.52 -32.58 12.83
C ASP A 564 12.52 -32.96 11.71
N GLN A 565 12.52 -34.25 11.36
CA GLN A 565 13.38 -34.79 10.30
C GLN A 565 13.12 -34.12 8.93
N GLU A 566 11.86 -33.84 8.58
CA GLU A 566 11.50 -33.26 7.27
C GLU A 566 12.00 -31.82 7.12
N VAL A 567 12.05 -31.05 8.22
CA VAL A 567 12.71 -29.75 8.23
C VAL A 567 14.22 -29.91 8.07
N MET A 568 14.85 -30.88 8.76
CA MET A 568 16.29 -31.14 8.61
C MET A 568 16.67 -31.52 7.19
N ASP A 569 15.89 -32.41 6.56
CA ASP A 569 16.14 -32.92 5.21
C ASP A 569 15.89 -31.85 4.15
N GLY A 570 15.08 -30.84 4.47
CA GLY A 570 14.75 -29.74 3.57
C GLY A 570 15.67 -28.52 3.66
N LEU A 571 16.69 -28.53 4.53
CA LEU A 571 17.68 -27.45 4.62
C LEU A 571 18.64 -27.51 3.41
N PRO A 572 18.96 -26.38 2.76
CA PRO A 572 19.89 -26.37 1.63
C PRO A 572 21.33 -26.66 2.06
N ASP A 573 22.12 -27.23 1.15
CA ASP A 573 23.55 -27.45 1.36
C ASP A 573 24.26 -26.11 1.60
N GLY A 574 24.94 -25.97 2.74
CA GLY A 574 25.64 -24.74 3.13
C GLY A 574 24.81 -23.76 3.97
N ALA A 575 23.58 -24.12 4.36
CA ALA A 575 22.82 -23.35 5.36
C ALA A 575 23.67 -23.12 6.62
N ALA A 576 23.66 -21.89 7.14
CA ALA A 576 24.38 -21.52 8.36
C ALA A 576 23.68 -22.07 9.63
N VAL A 577 23.44 -23.38 9.67
CA VAL A 577 22.69 -24.08 10.71
C VAL A 577 23.50 -25.27 11.20
N ARG A 578 23.76 -25.34 12.51
CA ARG A 578 24.42 -26.47 13.17
C ARG A 578 23.42 -27.25 14.00
N VAL A 579 23.39 -28.57 13.83
CA VAL A 579 22.63 -29.46 14.70
C VAL A 579 23.39 -29.63 16.02
N ARG A 580 22.83 -29.11 17.12
CA ARG A 580 23.42 -29.27 18.45
C ARG A 580 23.10 -30.63 19.06
N ARG A 581 21.90 -31.15 18.83
CA ARG A 581 21.45 -32.42 19.42
C ARG A 581 20.30 -33.03 18.63
N ARG A 582 20.43 -34.31 18.26
CA ARG A 582 19.31 -35.19 17.91
C ARG A 582 18.78 -35.86 19.18
N LYS A 583 17.46 -35.87 19.37
CA LYS A 583 16.79 -36.57 20.46
C LYS A 583 15.52 -37.23 19.92
N ARG A 584 15.31 -38.49 20.28
CA ARG A 584 14.00 -39.13 20.09
C ARG A 584 13.07 -38.66 21.20
N VAL A 585 11.99 -37.97 20.84
CA VAL A 585 11.01 -37.40 21.77
C VAL A 585 9.67 -38.10 21.55
N ASP A 586 9.03 -38.54 22.62
CA ASP A 586 7.66 -39.05 22.53
C ASP A 586 6.69 -37.87 22.59
N LEU A 587 6.03 -37.59 21.47
CA LEU A 587 5.11 -36.48 21.35
C LEU A 587 3.67 -37.00 21.55
N ALA A 588 2.97 -36.45 22.54
CA ALA A 588 1.62 -36.89 22.89
C ALA A 588 0.67 -36.86 21.67
N GLY A 589 0.09 -38.01 21.34
CA GLY A 589 -0.83 -38.19 20.21
C GLY A 589 -0.16 -38.36 18.83
N ILE A 590 1.17 -38.37 18.77
CA ILE A 590 1.95 -38.55 17.54
C ILE A 590 2.87 -39.77 17.66
N GLY A 591 3.47 -39.97 18.84
CA GLY A 591 4.43 -41.05 19.13
C GLY A 591 5.89 -40.62 19.02
N ALA A 592 6.79 -41.60 19.05
CA ALA A 592 8.23 -41.38 19.09
C ALA A 592 8.77 -40.75 17.79
N THR A 593 9.15 -39.49 17.87
CA THR A 593 9.61 -38.64 16.74
C THR A 593 11.08 -38.28 16.92
N ASP A 594 11.86 -38.32 15.84
CA ASP A 594 13.20 -37.75 15.83
C ASP A 594 13.12 -36.22 15.76
N ALA A 595 13.67 -35.56 16.78
CA ALA A 595 13.68 -34.11 16.89
C ALA A 595 15.12 -33.59 16.99
N PHE A 596 15.36 -32.43 16.39
CA PHE A 596 16.67 -31.82 16.25
C PHE A 596 16.66 -30.43 16.86
N VAL A 597 17.63 -30.13 17.73
CA VAL A 597 17.86 -28.76 18.20
C VAL A 597 18.89 -28.11 17.30
N ILE A 598 18.50 -27.02 16.66
CA ILE A 598 19.34 -26.27 15.71
C ILE A 598 19.81 -24.94 16.29
N GLU A 599 21.01 -24.51 15.90
CA GLU A 599 21.64 -23.24 16.30
C GLU A 599 22.39 -22.62 15.11
N ARG A 600 22.46 -21.28 15.01
CA ARG A 600 23.38 -20.61 14.08
C ARG A 600 24.80 -20.66 14.64
N PRO A 601 25.85 -20.84 13.82
CA PRO A 601 27.23 -20.66 14.26
C PRO A 601 27.43 -19.26 14.84
N SER A 602 28.13 -19.16 15.97
CA SER A 602 28.63 -17.88 16.46
C SER A 602 29.56 -17.27 15.40
N GLN A 603 29.32 -16.01 15.01
CA GLN A 603 30.27 -15.25 14.17
C GLN A 603 31.57 -14.98 14.92
#